data_AF-A0A920P625-F1
#
_entry.id   AF-A0A920P625-F1
#
_cell.length_a   1.000
_cell.length_b   1.000
_cell.length_c   1.000
_cell.angle_alpha   90.00
_cell.angle_beta   90.00
_cell.angle_gamma   90.00
#
_symmetry.space_group_name_H-M   'P 1'
#
loop_
_entity.id
_entity.type
_entity.pdbx_description
1 polymer ?
#
loop_
_entity_poly.entity_id
_entity_poly.type
_entity_poly.pdbx_seq_one_letter_code
_entity_poly.pdbx_strand_id
1 'polypeptide(L)'
;MVRSVGAPTTYLWQVCSNDGRRLNQLTWEGNNEDPSWAPDGRHLAFVGERRWGFGLFVVDVATGRLRPLLAGRRVGLPDWSPALSTGR
;
A
#
# COMPACT_ATOMS: atom_id res chain seq x y z
N MET A 1 -7.45 2.80 8.67
CA MET A 1 -7.31 3.90 7.69
C MET A 1 -5.83 4.07 7.39
N VAL A 2 -5.46 4.27 6.11
CA VAL A 2 -4.09 4.64 5.71
C VAL A 2 -4.12 6.12 5.35
N ARG A 3 -3.11 6.89 5.79
CA ARG A 3 -3.02 8.33 5.55
C ARG A 3 -1.76 8.63 4.74
N SER A 4 -1.92 9.29 3.60
CA SER A 4 -0.83 9.96 2.89
C SER A 4 -0.63 11.35 3.50
N VAL A 5 0.62 11.76 3.71
CA VAL A 5 0.96 13.13 4.13
C VAL A 5 1.66 13.80 2.97
N GLY A 6 1.06 14.87 2.43
CA GLY A 6 1.59 15.64 1.31
C GLY A 6 2.88 16.36 1.68
N ALA A 7 3.99 15.80 1.23
CA ALA A 7 5.35 16.35 1.18
C ALA A 7 6.00 15.76 -0.09
N PRO A 8 7.14 16.24 -0.61
CA PRO A 8 7.70 15.78 -1.90
C PRO A 8 8.02 14.27 -1.95
N THR A 9 7.89 13.58 -0.81
CA THR A 9 7.90 12.14 -0.67
C THR A 9 6.69 11.70 0.15
N THR A 10 5.75 10.97 -0.46
CA THR A 10 4.59 10.41 0.23
C THR A 10 4.88 9.00 0.73
N TYR A 11 4.79 8.78 2.04
CA TYR A 11 4.87 7.45 2.66
C TYR A 11 3.52 6.97 3.14
N LEU A 12 3.34 5.65 3.16
CA LEU A 12 2.16 4.99 3.69
C LEU A 12 2.37 4.59 5.15
N TRP A 13 1.39 4.92 5.98
CA TRP A 13 1.33 4.57 7.39
C TRP A 13 0.02 3.84 7.68
N GLN A 14 0.11 2.75 8.45
CA GLN A 14 -1.04 2.06 9.00
C GLN A 14 -1.36 2.60 10.39
N VAL A 15 -2.63 2.90 10.64
CA VAL A 15 -3.16 3.15 11.98
C VAL A 15 -3.50 1.81 12.63
N CYS A 16 -2.82 1.46 13.72
CA CYS A 16 -2.93 0.18 14.42
C CYS A 16 -3.79 0.24 15.70
N SER A 17 -4.27 1.42 16.10
CA SER A 17 -5.14 1.60 17.26
C SER A 17 -6.40 2.38 16.90
N ASN A 18 -7.51 2.09 17.57
CA ASN A 18 -8.78 2.79 17.34
C ASN A 18 -8.70 4.28 17.69
N ASP A 19 -7.76 4.68 18.54
CA ASP A 19 -7.53 6.09 18.92
C ASP A 19 -6.57 6.83 17.98
N GLY A 20 -6.07 6.17 16.92
CA GLY A 20 -5.18 6.79 15.94
C GLY A 20 -3.74 6.97 16.39
N ARG A 21 -3.40 6.62 17.64
CA ARG A 21 -2.10 6.96 18.25
C ARG A 21 -0.99 5.98 17.94
N ARG A 22 -1.32 4.74 17.57
CA ARG A 22 -0.31 3.74 17.17
C ARG A 22 -0.20 3.70 15.66
N LEU A 23 0.94 4.16 15.14
CA LEU A 23 1.23 4.19 13.71
C LEU A 23 2.33 3.19 13.37
N ASN A 24 2.20 2.50 12.24
CA ASN A 24 3.22 1.63 11.67
C ASN A 24 3.56 2.13 10.26
N GLN A 25 4.83 2.47 10.01
CA GLN A 25 5.29 2.89 8.68
C GLN A 25 5.39 1.66 7.77
N LEU A 26 4.86 1.74 6.56
CA LEU A 26 4.86 0.63 5.60
C LEU A 26 5.82 0.82 4.44
N THR A 27 6.26 2.06 4.19
CA THR A 27 7.13 2.42 3.07
C THR A 27 8.17 3.46 3.50
N TRP A 28 9.38 3.34 2.96
CA TRP A 28 10.53 4.20 3.31
C TRP A 28 11.18 4.86 2.09
N GLU A 29 10.65 4.67 0.89
CA GLU A 29 11.23 5.16 -0.36
C GLU A 29 10.18 5.76 -1.29
N GLY A 30 10.55 6.85 -1.96
CA GLY A 30 9.80 7.47 -3.06
C GLY A 30 8.38 7.91 -2.72
N ASN A 31 7.65 8.35 -3.74
CA ASN A 31 6.24 8.69 -3.62
C ASN A 31 5.36 7.43 -3.69
N ASN A 32 4.49 7.25 -2.71
CA ASN A 32 3.59 6.11 -2.61
C ASN A 32 2.14 6.62 -2.52
N GLU A 33 1.33 6.25 -3.51
CA GLU A 33 0.01 6.77 -3.83
C GLU A 33 -1.01 5.63 -3.99
N ASP A 34 -2.29 5.99 -4.02
CA ASP A 34 -3.42 5.09 -4.31
C ASP A 34 -3.42 3.76 -3.53
N PRO A 35 -3.39 3.78 -2.19
CA PRO A 35 -3.39 2.56 -1.39
C PRO A 35 -4.75 1.84 -1.45
N SER A 36 -4.75 0.53 -1.75
CA SER A 36 -5.92 -0.35 -1.65
C SER A 36 -5.58 -1.60 -0.82
N TRP A 37 -6.41 -1.86 0.20
CA TRP A 37 -6.26 -3.02 1.08
C TRP A 37 -6.83 -4.27 0.42
N ALA A 38 -6.07 -5.37 0.51
CA ALA A 38 -6.62 -6.68 0.23
C ALA A 38 -7.70 -7.05 1.26
N PRO A 39 -8.73 -7.82 0.86
CA PRO A 39 -9.77 -8.31 1.77
C PRO A 39 -9.22 -9.15 2.93
N ASP A 40 -8.01 -9.69 2.81
CA ASP A 40 -7.34 -10.44 3.87
C ASP A 40 -6.77 -9.57 5.00
N GLY A 41 -6.77 -8.23 4.84
CA GLY A 41 -6.23 -7.28 5.82
C GLY A 41 -4.71 -7.34 6.03
N ARG A 42 -4.00 -8.21 5.30
CA ARG A 42 -2.55 -8.45 5.40
C ARG A 42 -1.78 -7.75 4.29
N HIS A 43 -2.38 -7.60 3.12
CA HIS A 43 -1.72 -7.01 1.97
C HIS A 43 -2.27 -5.63 1.64
N LEU A 44 -1.38 -4.73 1.27
CA LEU A 44 -1.72 -3.40 0.75
C LEU A 44 -1.09 -3.22 -0.63
N ALA A 45 -1.92 -2.99 -1.64
CA ALA A 45 -1.47 -2.57 -2.97
C ALA A 45 -1.34 -1.05 -3.04
N PHE A 46 -0.37 -0.55 -3.78
CA PHE A 46 -0.16 0.89 -3.98
C PHE A 46 0.70 1.17 -5.22
N VAL A 47 0.63 2.41 -5.70
CA VAL A 47 1.48 2.95 -6.76
C VAL A 47 2.70 3.60 -6.13
N GLY A 48 3.91 3.15 -6.46
CA GLY A 48 5.15 3.58 -5.81
C GLY A 48 6.20 4.07 -6.80
N GLU A 49 6.92 5.13 -6.46
CA GLU A 49 8.09 5.60 -7.20
C GLU A 49 9.36 4.92 -6.71
N ARG A 50 10.16 4.38 -7.62
CA ARG A 50 11.49 3.83 -7.34
C ARG A 50 12.47 4.31 -8.41
N ARG A 51 13.74 3.87 -8.38
CA ARG A 51 14.80 4.32 -9.32
C ARG A 51 14.45 4.15 -10.82
N TRP A 52 13.51 3.27 -11.15
CA TRP A 52 13.05 3.00 -12.51
C TRP A 52 11.71 3.70 -12.85
N GLY A 53 11.30 4.69 -12.04
CA GLY A 53 10.01 5.37 -12.14
C GLY A 53 8.92 4.70 -11.31
N PHE A 54 7.66 5.02 -11.64
CA PHE A 54 6.49 4.47 -10.94
C PHE A 54 6.22 3.00 -11.29
N GLY A 55 5.66 2.27 -10.34
CA GLY A 55 5.23 0.89 -10.49
C GLY A 55 4.11 0.50 -9.53
N LEU A 56 3.58 -0.70 -9.70
CA LEU A 56 2.59 -1.30 -8.80
C LEU A 56 3.29 -2.22 -7.81
N PHE A 57 2.96 -2.07 -6.53
CA PHE A 57 3.56 -2.85 -5.46
C PHE A 57 2.50 -3.43 -4.55
N VAL A 58 2.88 -4.50 -3.86
CA VAL A 58 2.16 -5.03 -2.70
C VAL A 58 3.14 -5.10 -1.52
N VAL A 59 2.72 -4.62 -0.36
CA VAL A 59 3.43 -4.83 0.91
C VAL A 59 2.64 -5.79 1.79
N ASP A 60 3.34 -6.76 2.37
CA ASP A 60 2.85 -7.56 3.49
C ASP A 60 3.07 -6.76 4.78
N VAL A 61 2.00 -6.35 5.44
CA VAL A 61 2.10 -5.40 6.56
C VAL A 61 2.60 -6.03 7.86
N ALA A 62 2.55 -7.36 7.97
CA ALA A 62 3.06 -8.08 9.13
C ALA A 62 4.59 -8.19 9.09
N THR A 63 5.16 -8.32 7.89
CA THR A 63 6.60 -8.54 7.68
C THR A 63 7.33 -7.31 7.14
N GLY A 64 6.60 -6.31 6.63
CA GLY A 64 7.17 -5.19 5.88
C GLY A 64 7.70 -5.58 4.50
N ARG A 65 7.49 -6.84 4.06
CA ARG A 65 8.02 -7.33 2.80
C ARG A 65 7.29 -6.68 1.63
N LEU A 66 8.04 -5.92 0.84
CA LEU A 66 7.57 -5.22 -0.35
C LEU A 66 7.87 -6.04 -1.61
N ARG A 67 6.88 -6.19 -2.48
CA ARG A 67 6.98 -6.93 -3.74
C ARG A 67 6.48 -6.07 -4.92
N PRO A 68 7.29 -5.83 -5.96
CA PRO A 68 6.81 -5.25 -7.19
C PRO A 68 5.92 -6.26 -7.94
N LEU A 69 4.76 -5.80 -8.40
CA LEU A 69 3.89 -6.52 -9.35
C LEU A 69 4.13 -6.06 -10.78
N LEU A 70 4.42 -4.78 -10.95
CA LEU A 70 4.75 -4.16 -12.25
C LEU A 70 5.77 -3.05 -12.01
N ALA A 71 6.87 -3.07 -12.75
CA ALA A 71 7.95 -2.11 -12.62
C ALA A 71 8.02 -1.18 -13.83
N GLY A 72 8.28 0.11 -13.60
CA GLY A 72 8.62 1.09 -14.64
C GLY A 72 7.43 1.55 -15.48
N ARG A 73 6.22 1.23 -15.03
CA ARG A 73 4.98 1.68 -15.65
C ARG A 73 4.04 2.18 -14.58
N ARG A 74 3.66 3.46 -14.68
CA ARG A 74 2.60 4.02 -13.87
C ARG A 74 1.28 3.36 -14.26
N VAL A 75 0.58 2.85 -13.25
CA VAL A 75 -0.82 2.45 -13.31
C VAL A 75 -1.59 3.35 -12.35
N GLY A 76 -2.89 3.54 -12.56
CA GLY A 76 -3.72 4.37 -11.68
C GLY A 76 -4.69 3.52 -10.88
N LEU A 77 -4.92 3.92 -9.62
CA LEU A 77 -6.01 3.42 -8.77
C LEU A 77 -6.10 1.88 -8.71
N PRO A 78 -5.06 1.17 -8.25
CA PRO A 78 -5.15 -0.27 -8.08
C PRO A 78 -6.23 -0.61 -7.05
N ASP A 79 -6.99 -1.66 -7.31
CA ASP A 79 -7.97 -2.17 -6.37
C ASP A 79 -7.93 -3.69 -6.28
N TRP A 80 -8.19 -4.21 -5.09
CA TRP A 80 -8.37 -5.65 -4.89
C TRP A 80 -9.80 -6.04 -5.19
N SER A 81 -9.97 -7.18 -5.87
CA SER A 81 -11.29 -7.79 -5.95
C SER A 81 -11.83 -8.08 -4.55
N PRO A 82 -13.15 -7.99 -4.32
CA PRO A 82 -13.76 -8.47 -3.09
C PRO A 82 -13.33 -9.90 -2.76
N ALA A 83 -13.40 -10.27 -1.48
CA ALA A 83 -13.22 -11.67 -1.10
C ALA A 83 -14.22 -12.51 -1.89
N LEU A 84 -13.73 -13.57 -2.55
CA LEU A 84 -14.61 -14.54 -3.16
C LEU A 84 -15.54 -15.05 -2.06
N SER A 85 -16.84 -14.86 -2.21
CA SER A 85 -17.79 -15.51 -1.32
C SER A 85 -17.69 -17.00 -1.58
N THR A 86 -16.98 -17.71 -0.72
CA THR A 86 -17.23 -19.15 -0.57
C THR A 86 -18.66 -19.27 -0.09
N GLY A 87 -19.56 -19.53 -1.04
CA GLY A 87 -20.96 -19.80 -0.74
C GLY A 87 -21.03 -20.87 0.34
N ARG A 88 -21.77 -20.57 1.40
CA ARG A 88 -22.18 -21.54 2.41
C ARG A 88 -23.70 -21.58 2.44
#